data_AF-A0A0S4QQB8-F1
#
_entry.id   AF-A0A0S4QQB8-F1
#
_cell.length_a   1.000
_cell.length_b   1.000
_cell.length_c   1.000
_cell.angle_alpha   90.00
_cell.angle_beta   90.00
_cell.angle_gamma   90.00
#
_symmetry.space_group_name_H-M   'P 1'
#
loop_
_entity.id
_entity.type
_entity.pdbx_description
1 polymer ?
#
loop_
_entity_poly.entity_id
_entity_poly.type
_entity_poly.pdbx_seq_one_letter_code
_entity_poly.pdbx_strand_id
1 'polypeptide(L)' 'MAVLVDAMRDAMGAGLLRAGDPEAVAWLLHAAAHGAVSLEISGHLTGDDALRCFRELTSAAFAASTPSGRPGPT' A
#
# COMPACT_ATOMS: atom_id res chain seq x y z
N MET A 1 9.12 -10.36 4.48
CA MET A 1 7.78 -9.94 4.95
C MET A 1 7.82 -9.32 6.35
N ALA A 2 8.61 -9.84 7.28
CA ALA A 2 8.80 -9.26 8.63
C ALA A 2 8.99 -7.73 8.64
N VAL A 3 9.91 -7.19 7.84
CA VAL A 3 10.14 -5.73 7.74
C VAL A 3 8.89 -4.94 7.38
N LEU A 4 8.07 -5.46 6.45
CA LEU A 4 6.85 -4.78 6.01
C LEU A 4 5.78 -4.81 7.12
N VAL A 5 5.65 -5.95 7.81
CA VAL A 5 4.73 -6.11 8.95
C VAL A 5 5.10 -5.17 10.09
N ASP A 6 6.39 -5.07 10.42
CA ASP A 6 6.86 -4.17 11.47
C ASP A 6 6.59 -2.70 11.09
N ALA A 7 6.85 -2.31 9.83
CA ALA A 7 6.52 -0.97 9.34
C ALA A 7 5.01 -0.67 9.40
N MET A 8 4.14 -1.65 9.09
CA MET A 8 2.69 -1.47 9.21
C MET A 8 2.27 -1.33 10.67
N ARG A 9 2.87 -2.13 11.57
CA ARG A 9 2.63 -2.02 13.02
C ARG A 9 3.04 -0.63 13.54
N ASP A 10 4.19 -0.13 13.12
CA ASP A 10 4.67 1.20 13.51
C ASP A 10 3.75 2.31 12.96
N ALA A 11 3.32 2.20 11.70
CA ALA A 11 2.40 3.16 11.10
C ALA A 11 1.01 3.16 11.77
N MET A 12 0.52 1.99 12.21
CA MET A 12 -0.68 1.87 13.03
C MET A 12 -0.48 2.49 14.42
N GLY A 13 0.67 2.21 15.07
CA GLY A 13 1.02 2.80 16.36
C GLY A 13 1.14 4.33 16.33
N ALA A 14 1.57 4.88 15.19
CA ALA A 14 1.63 6.31 14.93
C ALA A 14 0.29 6.95 14.49
N GLY A 15 -0.76 6.15 14.30
CA GLY A 15 -2.08 6.61 13.86
C GLY A 15 -2.17 6.99 12.38
N LEU A 16 -1.16 6.68 11.57
CA LEU A 16 -1.18 6.89 10.12
C LEU A 16 -2.10 5.88 9.41
N LEU A 17 -2.17 4.67 9.96
CA LEU A 17 -3.07 3.60 9.53
C LEU A 17 -4.12 3.33 10.60
N ARG A 18 -5.28 2.83 10.18
CA ARG A 18 -6.30 2.31 11.10
C ARG A 18 -5.71 1.13 11.88
N ALA A 19 -5.99 1.07 13.18
CA ALA A 19 -5.67 -0.11 13.98
C ALA A 19 -6.30 -1.37 13.37
N GLY A 20 -5.54 -2.46 13.32
CA GLY A 20 -5.97 -3.71 12.69
C GLY A 20 -4.84 -4.73 12.67
N ASP A 21 -4.92 -5.67 11.72
CA ASP A 21 -3.89 -6.67 11.51
C ASP A 21 -2.77 -6.11 10.59
N PRO A 22 -1.55 -5.87 11.11
CA PRO A 22 -0.43 -5.38 10.31
C PRO A 22 0.01 -6.39 9.24
N GLU A 23 -0.22 -7.69 9.44
CA GLU A 23 0.14 -8.71 8.47
C GLU A 23 -0.76 -8.65 7.23
N ALA A 24 -2.07 -8.55 7.41
CA ALA A 24 -3.01 -8.35 6.31
C ALA A 24 -2.67 -7.09 5.47
N VAL A 25 -2.35 -5.97 6.12
CA VAL A 25 -2.00 -4.73 5.40
C VAL A 25 -0.66 -4.87 4.67
N ALA A 26 0.33 -5.52 5.29
CA ALA A 26 1.61 -5.81 4.66
C ALA A 26 1.44 -6.68 3.41
N TRP A 27 0.60 -7.72 3.47
CA TRP A 27 0.31 -8.56 2.32
C TRP A 27 -0.37 -7.78 1.19
N LEU A 28 -1.31 -6.88 1.51
CA LEU A 28 -1.97 -6.05 0.49
C LEU A 28 -0.97 -5.13 -0.22
N LEU A 29 -0.11 -4.44 0.53
CA LEU A 29 0.91 -3.56 -0.04
C LEU A 29 1.94 -4.36 -0.86
N HIS A 30 2.34 -5.53 -0.37
CA HIS A 30 3.23 -6.43 -1.09
C HIS A 30 2.61 -6.90 -2.40
N ALA A 31 1.35 -7.33 -2.39
CA ALA A 31 0.64 -7.78 -3.59
C ALA A 31 0.54 -6.66 -4.65
N ALA A 32 0.26 -5.42 -4.22
CA ALA A 32 0.23 -4.26 -5.11
C ALA A 32 1.60 -3.99 -5.75
N ALA A 33 2.67 -3.93 -4.95
CA ALA A 33 4.02 -3.71 -5.43
C ALA A 33 4.50 -4.85 -6.35
N HIS A 34 4.32 -6.09 -5.91
CA HIS A 34 4.71 -7.28 -6.66
C HIS A 34 3.97 -7.39 -7.99
N GLY A 35 2.66 -7.14 -8.00
CA GLY A 35 1.83 -7.15 -9.20
C GLY A 35 2.30 -6.12 -10.23
N ALA A 36 2.54 -4.88 -9.80
CA ALA A 36 3.03 -3.81 -10.67
C ALA A 36 4.40 -4.17 -11.30
N VAL A 37 5.36 -4.64 -10.49
CA VAL A 37 6.68 -5.06 -10.98
C VAL A 37 6.57 -6.27 -11.92
N SER A 38 5.66 -7.20 -11.65
CA SER A 38 5.44 -8.37 -12.53
C SER A 38 4.92 -7.95 -13.91
N LEU A 39 4.05 -6.93 -13.98
CA LEU A 39 3.58 -6.38 -15.25
C LEU A 39 4.73 -5.74 -16.06
N GLU A 40 5.68 -5.09 -15.38
CA GLU A 40 6.88 -4.55 -16.02
C GLU A 40 7.81 -5.65 -16.54
N ILE A 41 8.17 -6.61 -15.68
CA ILE A 41 9.07 -7.73 -16.04
C ILE A 41 8.52 -8.57 -17.19
N SER A 42 7.19 -8.76 -17.23
CA SER A 42 6.54 -9.51 -18.30
C SER A 42 6.34 -8.70 -19.59
N GLY A 43 6.69 -7.41 -19.61
CA GLY A 43 6.56 -6.54 -20.77
C GLY A 43 5.14 -6.05 -21.05
N HIS A 44 4.19 -6.26 -20.13
CA HIS A 44 2.83 -5.72 -20.26
C HIS A 44 2.79 -4.20 -20.02
N LEU A 45 3.68 -3.69 -19.17
CA LEU A 45 3.93 -2.27 -18.96
C LEU A 45 5.41 -1.97 -19.17
N THR A 46 5.74 -0.76 -19.62
CA THR A 46 7.13 -0.34 -19.83
C THR A 46 7.32 1.13 -19.46
N GLY A 47 8.55 1.52 -19.14
CA GLY A 47 8.94 2.92 -18.91
C GLY A 47 8.05 3.63 -17.88
N ASP A 48 7.59 4.83 -18.23
CA ASP A 48 6.81 5.69 -17.34
C ASP A 48 5.47 5.07 -16.93
N ASP A 49 4.87 4.21 -17.77
CA ASP A 49 3.61 3.54 -17.45
C ASP A 49 3.78 2.49 -16.34
N ALA A 50 4.89 1.76 -16.34
CA ALA A 50 5.22 0.83 -15.26
C ALA A 50 5.42 1.58 -13.93
N LEU A 51 6.19 2.68 -13.96
CA LEU A 51 6.43 3.51 -12.77
C LEU A 51 5.14 4.14 -12.24
N ARG A 52 4.29 4.65 -13.13
CA ARG A 52 2.98 5.20 -12.77
C ARG A 52 2.08 4.15 -12.12
N CYS A 53 1.97 2.97 -12.74
CA CYS A 53 1.18 1.86 -12.19
C CYS A 53 1.67 1.44 -10.80
N PHE A 54 2.98 1.31 -10.62
CA PHE A 54 3.58 1.00 -9.31
C PHE A 54 3.17 2.02 -8.24
N ARG A 55 3.29 3.32 -8.53
CA ARG A 55 2.94 4.40 -7.60
C ARG A 55 1.45 4.40 -7.27
N GLU A 56 0.59 4.27 -8.28
CA GLU A 56 -0.85 4.29 -8.10
C GLU A 56 -1.35 3.10 -7.28
N LEU A 57 -0.89 1.87 -7.60
CA LEU A 57 -1.31 0.67 -6.89
C LEU A 57 -0.82 0.63 -5.44
N THR A 58 0.44 0.99 -5.20
CA THR A 58 0.98 1.03 -3.82
C THR A 58 0.32 2.12 -2.98
N SER A 59 0.08 3.29 -3.56
CA SER A 59 -0.66 4.38 -2.89
C SER A 59 -2.10 3.96 -2.58
N ALA A 60 -2.80 3.31 -3.51
CA ALA A 60 -4.16 2.84 -3.29
C ALA A 60 -4.23 1.77 -2.19
N ALA A 61 -3.30 0.81 -2.20
CA ALA A 61 -3.20 -0.22 -1.16
C ALA A 61 -2.97 0.39 0.23
N PHE A 62 -2.12 1.41 0.33
CA PHE A 62 -1.90 2.14 1.57
C PHE A 62 -3.15 2.92 2.00
N ALA A 63 -3.75 3.69 1.09
CA ALA A 63 -4.92 4.51 1.35
C ALA A 63 -6.13 3.71 1.84
N ALA A 64 -6.32 2.49 1.34
CA ALA A 64 -7.38 1.57 1.81
C ALA A 64 -7.31 1.28 3.32
N SER A 65 -6.12 1.42 3.92
CA SER A 65 -5.86 1.15 5.34
C SER A 65 -5.83 2.42 6.19
N THR A 66 -5.97 3.62 5.60
CA THR A 66 -5.98 4.88 6.34
C THR A 66 -7.27 5.08 7.14
N PRO A 67 -7.24 5.83 8.26
CA PRO A 67 -8.44 6.22 8.98
C PRO A 67 -9.40 6.99 8.07
N SER A 68 -10.69 6.64 8.09
CA SER A 68 -11.70 7.41 7.35
C SER A 68 -11.91 8.75 8.06
N GLY A 69 -11.37 9.82 7.50
CA GLY A 69 -11.74 11.17 7.91
C GLY A 69 -13.19 11.44 7.50
N ARG A 70 -14.14 11.33 8.43
CA ARG A 70 -15.39 12.10 8.29
C ARG A 70 -15.01 13.55 8.62
N PRO A 71 -15.20 14.54 7.73
CA PRO A 71 -15.09 15.93 8.16
C PRO A 71 -16.09 16.12 9.30
N GLY A 72 -15.61 16.53 10.47
CA GLY A 72 -16.50 16.92 11.56
C GLY A 72 -17.35 18.11 11.09
N PRO A 73 -18.65 18.17 11.44
CA PRO A 73 -19.43 19.37 11.17
C PRO A 73 -18.78 20.54 11.92
N THR A 74 -18.34 21.55 11.16
CA THR A 74 -17.95 22.87 11.68
C THR A 74 -19.16 23.61 12.22
#